data_AF-A0A1Q3UVV5-F1
#
_entry.id   AF-A0A1Q3UVV5-F1
#
_cell.length_a   1.000
_cell.length_b   1.000
_cell.length_c   1.000
_cell.angle_alpha   90.00
_cell.angle_beta   90.00
_cell.angle_gamma   90.00
#
_symmetry.space_group_name_H-M   'P 1'
#
loop_
_entity.id
_entity.type
_entity.pdbx_description
1 polymer ?
#
loop_
_entity_poly.entity_id
_entity_poly.type
_entity_poly.pdbx_seq_one_letter_code
_entity_poly.pdbx_strand_id
1 'polypeptide(L)'
;DEDWNRRREGDEFAPSGGKVPILWDGSDIVVWDSLAIIDYLNEKTGGARGYWPADMAARAMARSMAAEMHASFSALRRHHSMNIRRIYPAAELLPEVQADVVRILQIWAEARARFGGEGDYLFGDWSAADMMFAPVVTRFITYSIPLPRFALP
;
A
#
# COMPACT_ATOMS: atom_id res chain seq x y z
N ASP A 1 -19.40 -8.06 -17.77
CA ASP A 1 -20.01 -7.60 -19.03
C ASP A 1 -19.20 -8.18 -20.19
N GLU A 2 -19.80 -8.47 -21.34
CA GLU A 2 -19.15 -9.09 -22.52
C GLU A 2 -17.92 -8.30 -22.99
N ASP A 3 -17.95 -6.99 -22.74
CA ASP A 3 -16.87 -6.05 -22.98
C ASP A 3 -15.59 -6.32 -22.16
N TRP A 4 -15.71 -6.98 -21.01
CA TRP A 4 -14.56 -7.31 -20.14
C TRP A 4 -13.61 -8.33 -20.78
N ASN A 5 -14.14 -9.32 -21.50
CA ASN A 5 -13.32 -10.35 -22.14
C ASN A 5 -12.57 -9.79 -23.35
N ARG A 6 -13.21 -8.91 -24.13
CA ARG A 6 -12.59 -8.22 -25.27
C ARG A 6 -11.42 -7.31 -24.88
N ARG A 7 -11.54 -6.56 -23.77
CA ARG A 7 -10.46 -5.71 -23.25
C ARG A 7 -9.27 -6.52 -22.73
N ARG A 8 -9.48 -7.75 -22.23
CA ARG A 8 -8.42 -8.68 -21.81
C ARG A 8 -7.61 -9.27 -22.96
N GLU A 9 -8.20 -9.35 -24.14
CA GLU A 9 -7.60 -9.94 -25.34
C GLU A 9 -6.94 -8.89 -26.25
N GLY A 10 -7.30 -7.60 -26.11
CA GLY A 10 -6.68 -6.51 -26.84
C GLY A 10 -5.36 -6.02 -26.23
N ASP A 11 -4.55 -5.33 -27.03
CA ASP A 11 -3.29 -4.66 -26.61
C ASP A 11 -3.46 -3.63 -25.46
N GLU A 12 -4.68 -3.44 -24.91
CA GLU A 12 -4.94 -2.63 -23.70
C GLU A 12 -4.30 -3.20 -22.41
N PHE A 13 -3.80 -4.43 -22.38
CA PHE A 13 -2.93 -4.91 -21.28
C PHE A 13 -1.42 -4.91 -21.65
N ALA A 14 -1.07 -4.43 -22.85
CA ALA A 14 0.31 -4.35 -23.32
C ALA A 14 1.21 -3.38 -22.52
N PRO A 15 0.76 -2.20 -22.04
CA PRO A 15 1.68 -1.19 -21.48
C PRO A 15 2.42 -1.67 -20.22
N SER A 16 1.74 -2.43 -19.37
CA SER A 16 2.31 -2.95 -18.12
C SER A 16 2.96 -4.33 -18.25
N GLY A 17 2.99 -4.90 -19.46
CA GLY A 17 3.42 -6.29 -19.68
C GLY A 17 2.53 -7.32 -18.98
N GLY A 18 1.20 -7.10 -18.97
CA GLY A 18 0.23 -8.01 -18.36
C GLY A 18 0.12 -7.92 -16.84
N LYS A 19 0.71 -6.89 -16.23
CA LYS A 19 0.61 -6.64 -14.77
C LYS A 19 -0.49 -5.64 -14.46
N VAL A 20 -1.03 -5.73 -13.25
CA VAL A 20 -2.00 -4.78 -12.71
C VAL A 20 -1.39 -4.08 -11.48
N PRO A 21 -1.87 -2.87 -11.11
CA PRO A 21 -2.94 -2.09 -11.73
C PRO A 21 -2.51 -1.26 -12.95
N ILE A 22 -3.50 -0.87 -13.76
CA ILE A 22 -3.38 0.09 -14.88
C ILE A 22 -4.55 1.08 -14.75
N LEU A 23 -4.26 2.37 -14.89
CA LEU A 23 -5.21 3.47 -15.01
C LEU A 23 -5.18 4.00 -16.44
N TRP A 24 -6.36 4.07 -17.06
CA TRP A 24 -6.60 4.76 -18.33
C TRP A 24 -7.32 6.06 -18.04
N ASP A 25 -6.79 7.17 -18.55
CA ASP A 25 -7.37 8.50 -18.34
C ASP A 25 -7.53 9.24 -19.68
N GLY A 26 -8.76 9.23 -20.20
CA GLY A 26 -9.03 9.64 -21.57
C GLY A 26 -8.48 8.63 -22.59
N SER A 27 -8.22 9.10 -23.81
CA SER A 27 -7.71 8.27 -24.91
C SER A 27 -6.18 8.13 -24.92
N ASP A 28 -5.45 9.04 -24.28
CA ASP A 28 -4.02 9.24 -24.56
C ASP A 28 -3.10 9.01 -23.34
N ILE A 29 -3.66 8.92 -22.14
CA ILE A 29 -2.89 8.76 -20.90
C ILE A 29 -3.11 7.36 -20.32
N VAL A 30 -1.99 6.64 -20.14
CA VAL A 30 -1.95 5.32 -19.52
C VAL A 30 -0.89 5.31 -18.44
N VAL A 31 -1.28 4.97 -17.22
CA VAL A 31 -0.38 4.89 -16.07
C VAL A 31 -0.51 3.50 -15.46
N TRP A 32 0.58 2.75 -15.41
CA TRP A 32 0.66 1.48 -14.72
C TRP A 32 1.63 1.60 -13.54
N ASP A 33 1.52 0.67 -12.59
CA ASP A 33 2.14 0.71 -11.26
C ASP A 33 1.31 1.48 -10.22
N SER A 34 1.06 0.86 -9.07
CA SER A 34 0.25 1.47 -8.01
C SER A 34 0.80 2.81 -7.53
N LEU A 35 2.13 2.92 -7.38
CA LEU A 35 2.76 4.14 -6.87
C LEU A 35 2.75 5.24 -7.94
N ALA A 36 3.01 4.89 -9.20
CA ALA A 36 2.90 5.84 -10.32
C ALA A 36 1.47 6.35 -10.49
N ILE A 37 0.46 5.49 -10.33
CA ILE A 37 -0.96 5.89 -10.37
C ILE A 37 -1.28 6.89 -9.24
N ILE A 38 -0.78 6.64 -8.03
CA ILE A 38 -0.95 7.56 -6.90
C ILE A 38 -0.34 8.94 -7.21
N ASP A 39 0.91 8.98 -7.70
CA ASP A 39 1.58 10.24 -8.02
C ASP A 39 0.89 10.98 -9.17
N TYR A 40 0.45 10.25 -10.20
CA TYR A 40 -0.33 10.80 -11.29
C TYR A 40 -1.63 11.45 -10.80
N LEU A 41 -2.39 10.76 -9.95
CA LEU A 41 -3.64 11.30 -9.41
C LEU A 41 -3.40 12.51 -8.48
N ASN A 42 -2.30 12.49 -7.74
CA ASN A 42 -1.88 13.64 -6.94
C ASN A 42 -1.58 14.85 -7.85
N GLU A 43 -0.81 14.67 -8.93
CA GLU A 43 -0.51 15.72 -9.89
C GLU A 43 -1.76 16.23 -10.61
N LYS A 44 -2.59 15.32 -11.13
CA LYS A 44 -3.84 15.64 -11.84
C LYS A 44 -4.79 16.49 -11.00
N THR A 45 -4.75 16.33 -9.68
CA THR A 45 -5.60 17.07 -8.75
C THR A 45 -4.91 18.29 -8.13
N GLY A 46 -3.74 18.67 -8.63
CA GLY A 46 -2.96 19.80 -8.12
C GLY A 46 -2.49 19.63 -6.67
N GLY A 47 -2.39 18.38 -6.19
CA GLY A 47 -2.10 18.04 -4.79
C GLY A 47 -3.25 18.32 -3.81
N ALA A 48 -4.40 18.80 -4.29
CA ALA A 48 -5.49 19.27 -3.42
C ALA A 48 -6.26 18.14 -2.71
N ARG A 49 -6.04 16.87 -3.10
CA ARG A 49 -6.73 15.71 -2.52
C ARG A 49 -6.02 15.08 -1.33
N GLY A 50 -4.85 15.61 -0.93
CA GLY A 50 -4.14 15.12 0.26
C GLY A 50 -3.53 13.73 0.10
N TYR A 51 -3.17 13.30 -1.13
CA TYR A 51 -2.45 12.03 -1.32
C TYR A 51 -1.12 12.00 -0.56
N TRP A 52 -0.47 13.14 -0.39
CA TRP A 52 0.77 13.25 0.36
C TRP A 52 0.66 14.34 1.43
N PRO A 53 1.35 14.20 2.58
CA PRO A 53 1.40 15.23 3.61
C PRO A 53 1.82 16.60 3.07
N ALA A 54 1.28 17.67 3.65
CA ALA A 54 1.62 19.05 3.27
C ALA A 54 3.04 19.43 3.73
N ASP A 55 3.44 19.00 4.93
CA ASP A 55 4.80 19.19 5.42
C ASP A 55 5.82 18.44 4.56
N MET A 56 6.94 19.09 4.26
CA MET A 56 7.95 18.54 3.36
C MET A 56 8.67 17.32 3.95
N ALA A 57 8.96 17.34 5.25
CA ALA A 57 9.67 16.24 5.90
C ALA A 57 8.76 15.01 6.05
N ALA A 58 7.51 15.22 6.47
CA ALA A 58 6.48 14.18 6.51
C ALA A 58 6.25 13.57 5.13
N ARG A 59 6.14 14.40 4.09
CA ARG A 59 5.96 13.94 2.70
C ARG A 59 7.14 13.12 2.19
N ALA A 60 8.37 13.53 2.50
CA ALA A 60 9.55 12.76 2.11
C ALA A 60 9.52 11.37 2.75
N MET A 61 9.22 11.27 4.05
CA MET A 61 9.10 10.00 4.76
C MET A 61 7.95 9.14 4.23
N ALA A 62 6.77 9.73 4.00
CA ALA A 62 5.60 9.03 3.44
C ALA A 62 5.91 8.40 2.08
N ARG A 63 6.62 9.12 1.21
CA ARG A 63 7.07 8.60 -0.09
C ARG A 63 8.08 7.48 0.04
N SER A 64 9.05 7.60 0.95
CA SER A 64 10.01 6.53 1.23
C SER A 64 9.31 5.26 1.73
N MET A 65 8.36 5.40 2.66
CA MET A 65 7.58 4.27 3.18
C MET A 65 6.72 3.61 2.10
N ALA A 66 6.07 4.40 1.24
CA ALA A 66 5.28 3.90 0.12
C ALA A 66 6.17 3.14 -0.89
N ALA A 67 7.34 3.69 -1.24
CA ALA A 67 8.31 3.04 -2.12
C ALA A 67 8.88 1.75 -1.51
N GLU A 68 9.18 1.75 -0.21
CA GLU A 68 9.64 0.55 0.51
C GLU A 68 8.55 -0.53 0.48
N MET A 69 7.28 -0.20 0.75
CA MET A 69 6.17 -1.15 0.61
C MET A 69 6.04 -1.70 -0.82
N HIS A 70 6.23 -0.83 -1.81
CA HIS A 70 6.14 -1.21 -3.22
C HIS A 70 7.22 -2.23 -3.61
N ALA A 71 8.47 -1.97 -3.22
CA ALA A 71 9.65 -2.71 -3.67
C ALA A 71 10.14 -3.82 -2.73
N SER A 72 9.65 -3.87 -1.49
CA SER A 72 10.15 -4.78 -0.44
C SER A 72 9.05 -5.69 0.15
N PHE A 73 9.32 -6.26 1.33
CA PHE A 73 8.45 -7.17 2.09
C PHE A 73 7.97 -8.40 1.30
N SER A 74 8.85 -8.94 0.47
CA SER A 74 8.53 -10.04 -0.44
C SER A 74 8.21 -11.34 0.32
N ALA A 75 8.86 -11.59 1.47
CA ALA A 75 8.59 -12.76 2.29
C ALA A 75 7.17 -12.70 2.87
N LEU A 76 6.81 -11.58 3.53
CA LEU A 76 5.44 -11.37 4.00
C LEU A 76 4.44 -11.51 2.85
N ARG A 77 4.67 -10.84 1.71
CA ARG A 77 3.76 -10.87 0.55
C ARG A 77 3.59 -12.25 -0.06
N ARG A 78 4.64 -13.08 -0.04
CA ARG A 78 4.65 -14.44 -0.61
C ARG A 78 3.97 -15.45 0.32
N HIS A 79 4.28 -15.41 1.61
CA HIS A 79 3.78 -16.37 2.60
C HIS A 79 2.39 -15.99 3.11
N HIS A 80 2.04 -14.71 3.09
CA HIS A 80 0.77 -14.16 3.57
C HIS A 80 0.13 -13.33 2.44
N SER A 81 -0.39 -14.02 1.42
CA SER A 81 -1.04 -13.37 0.28
C SER A 81 -2.30 -12.60 0.71
N MET A 82 -2.76 -11.63 -0.07
CA MET A 82 -3.97 -10.90 0.31
C MET A 82 -5.19 -11.82 0.19
N ASN A 83 -5.82 -12.15 1.32
CA ASN A 83 -7.08 -12.88 1.39
C ASN A 83 -8.03 -12.11 2.31
N ILE A 84 -9.17 -11.66 1.76
CA ILE A 84 -10.19 -10.89 2.50
C ILE A 84 -11.45 -11.71 2.79
N ARG A 85 -11.40 -13.03 2.57
CA ARG A 85 -12.56 -13.94 2.67
C ARG A 85 -12.52 -14.85 3.90
N ARG A 86 -11.38 -14.93 4.59
CA ARG A 86 -11.18 -15.84 5.72
C ARG A 86 -10.20 -15.23 6.72
N ILE A 87 -10.41 -15.53 8.00
CA ILE A 87 -9.42 -15.33 9.06
C ILE A 87 -8.87 -16.71 9.45
N TYR A 88 -7.55 -16.84 9.47
CA TYR A 88 -6.82 -18.03 9.85
C TYR A 88 -6.38 -17.91 11.32
N PRO A 89 -6.30 -19.02 12.07
CA PRO A 89 -5.75 -18.99 13.42
C PRO A 89 -4.27 -18.58 13.39
N ALA A 90 -3.78 -18.01 14.49
CA ALA A 90 -2.38 -17.63 14.64
C ALA A 90 -1.47 -18.85 14.44
N ALA A 91 -0.35 -18.62 13.77
CA ALA A 91 0.70 -19.61 13.52
C ALA A 91 2.08 -18.97 13.72
N GLU A 92 3.10 -19.81 13.90
CA GLU A 92 4.48 -19.34 13.97
C GLU A 92 4.91 -18.75 12.62
N LEU A 93 5.56 -17.58 12.67
CA LEU A 93 6.08 -16.92 11.47
C LEU A 93 7.47 -17.46 11.14
N LEU A 94 7.73 -17.61 9.84
CA LEU A 94 9.09 -17.80 9.37
C LEU A 94 9.96 -16.59 9.75
N PRO A 95 11.26 -16.78 10.05
CA PRO A 95 12.14 -15.68 10.48
C PRO A 95 12.15 -14.48 9.52
N GLU A 96 12.13 -14.72 8.21
CA GLU A 96 12.09 -13.68 7.19
C GLU A 96 10.76 -12.92 7.15
N VAL A 97 9.65 -13.58 7.46
CA VAL A 97 8.34 -12.93 7.60
C VAL A 97 8.32 -12.08 8.87
N GLN A 98 8.86 -12.63 9.97
CA GLN A 98 8.98 -11.90 11.23
C GLN A 98 9.82 -10.63 11.06
N ALA A 99 10.92 -10.69 10.30
CA ALA A 99 11.75 -9.53 9.99
C ALA A 99 10.97 -8.45 9.21
N ASP A 100 10.20 -8.84 8.19
CA ASP A 100 9.33 -7.92 7.43
C ASP A 100 8.31 -7.25 8.36
N VAL A 101 7.62 -8.03 9.21
CA VAL A 101 6.62 -7.51 10.17
C VAL A 101 7.25 -6.52 11.15
N VAL A 102 8.41 -6.85 11.71
CA VAL A 102 9.13 -5.96 12.63
C VAL A 102 9.51 -4.65 11.94
N ARG A 103 10.05 -4.71 10.72
CA ARG A 103 10.41 -3.51 9.95
C ARG A 103 9.20 -2.62 9.69
N ILE A 104 8.06 -3.21 9.32
CA ILE A 104 6.81 -2.49 9.07
C ILE A 104 6.32 -1.79 10.35
N LEU A 105 6.30 -2.49 11.47
CA LEU A 105 5.87 -1.91 12.75
C LEU A 105 6.81 -0.77 13.21
N GLN A 106 8.11 -0.89 12.95
CA GLN A 106 9.09 0.16 13.25
C GLN A 106 8.82 1.42 12.44
N ILE A 107 8.64 1.32 11.10
CA ILE A 107 8.38 2.50 10.28
C ILE A 107 7.04 3.15 10.58
N TRP A 108 6.02 2.36 10.95
CA TRP A 108 4.73 2.91 11.36
C TRP A 108 4.84 3.64 12.70
N ALA A 109 5.53 3.06 13.68
CA ALA A 109 5.76 3.70 14.96
C ALA A 109 6.58 4.99 14.81
N GLU A 110 7.61 4.99 13.98
CA GLU A 110 8.43 6.17 13.70
C GLU A 110 7.63 7.28 13.01
N ALA A 111 6.85 6.94 11.98
CA ALA A 111 5.99 7.89 11.27
C ALA A 111 5.00 8.56 12.23
N ARG A 112 4.29 7.75 13.05
CA ARG A 112 3.33 8.27 14.02
C ARG A 112 3.99 9.10 15.12
N ALA A 113 5.15 8.69 15.63
CA ALA A 113 5.87 9.43 16.66
C ALA A 113 6.34 10.81 16.17
N ARG A 114 6.72 10.92 14.89
CA ARG A 114 7.25 12.17 14.31
C ARG A 114 6.18 13.08 13.72
N PHE A 115 5.17 12.49 13.10
CA PHE A 115 4.22 13.20 12.24
C PHE A 115 2.76 12.80 12.46
N GLY A 116 2.47 11.82 13.33
CA GLY A 116 1.12 11.31 13.56
C GLY A 116 0.22 12.24 14.37
N GLY A 117 0.78 12.98 15.33
CA GLY A 117 0.00 13.84 16.22
C GLY A 117 -1.15 13.09 16.90
N GLU A 118 -2.33 13.71 16.91
CA GLU A 118 -3.58 13.12 17.43
C GLU A 118 -4.43 12.42 16.35
N GLY A 119 -3.95 12.40 15.10
CA GLY A 119 -4.69 11.82 13.98
C GLY A 119 -4.65 10.28 13.96
N ASP A 120 -5.60 9.70 13.23
CA ASP A 120 -5.82 8.26 13.17
C ASP A 120 -4.84 7.53 12.24
N TYR A 121 -4.21 8.26 11.30
CA TYR A 121 -3.38 7.71 10.23
C TYR A 121 -1.88 7.86 10.49
N LEU A 122 -1.04 7.26 9.62
CA LEU A 122 0.41 7.21 9.81
C LEU A 122 1.07 8.59 9.93
N PHE A 123 0.52 9.59 9.24
CA PHE A 123 0.98 10.98 9.24
C PHE A 123 -0.10 11.95 9.77
N GLY A 124 -0.96 11.44 10.65
CA GLY A 124 -2.07 12.16 11.27
C GLY A 124 -3.32 12.11 10.40
N ASP A 125 -3.27 12.80 9.26
CA ASP A 125 -4.31 12.71 8.24
C ASP A 125 -4.05 11.54 7.30
N TRP A 126 -5.11 11.07 6.64
CA TRP A 126 -5.03 10.02 5.63
C TRP A 126 -4.07 10.43 4.50
N SER A 127 -3.28 9.48 4.03
CA SER A 127 -2.35 9.67 2.91
C SER A 127 -2.18 8.41 2.06
N ALA A 128 -1.46 8.54 0.95
CA ALA A 128 -1.05 7.43 0.10
C ALA A 128 -0.19 6.40 0.83
N ALA A 129 0.54 6.78 1.88
CA ALA A 129 1.25 5.80 2.70
C ALA A 129 0.26 4.81 3.33
N ASP A 130 -0.85 5.30 3.87
CA ASP A 130 -1.92 4.47 4.44
C ASP A 130 -2.55 3.57 3.37
N MET A 131 -2.78 4.08 2.15
CA MET A 131 -3.27 3.28 1.03
C MET A 131 -2.33 2.11 0.71
N MET A 132 -1.02 2.37 0.64
CA MET A 132 0.00 1.38 0.30
C MET A 132 0.10 0.28 1.36
N PHE A 133 -0.12 0.63 2.63
CA PHE A 133 -0.08 -0.30 3.75
C PHE A 133 -1.42 -0.96 4.10
N ALA A 134 -2.55 -0.50 3.57
CA ALA A 134 -3.85 -1.12 3.83
C ALA A 134 -3.88 -2.65 3.53
N PRO A 135 -3.30 -3.15 2.42
CA PRO A 135 -3.20 -4.59 2.20
C PRO A 135 -2.36 -5.32 3.25
N VAL A 136 -1.38 -4.66 3.90
CA VAL A 136 -0.61 -5.24 4.99
C VAL A 136 -1.46 -5.37 6.25
N VAL A 137 -2.23 -4.33 6.60
CA VAL A 137 -3.18 -4.40 7.72
C VAL A 137 -4.14 -5.57 7.53
N THR A 138 -4.67 -5.76 6.31
CA THR A 138 -5.53 -6.92 6.03
C THR A 138 -4.81 -8.25 6.24
N ARG A 139 -3.52 -8.38 5.86
CA ARG A 139 -2.72 -9.59 6.13
C ARG A 139 -2.57 -9.84 7.62
N PHE A 140 -2.31 -8.79 8.40
CA PHE A 140 -2.14 -8.93 9.85
C PHE A 140 -3.40 -9.50 10.50
N ILE A 141 -4.58 -9.03 10.06
CA ILE A 141 -5.89 -9.53 10.51
C ILE A 141 -6.14 -10.95 9.98
N THR A 142 -6.07 -11.14 8.67
CA THR A 142 -6.37 -12.40 7.98
C THR A 142 -5.57 -13.57 8.52
N TYR A 143 -4.29 -13.35 8.84
CA TYR A 143 -3.41 -14.42 9.31
C TYR A 143 -3.15 -14.39 10.81
N SER A 144 -3.90 -13.58 11.56
CA SER A 144 -3.75 -13.43 13.00
C SER A 144 -2.28 -13.21 13.40
N ILE A 145 -1.57 -12.35 12.66
CA ILE A 145 -0.16 -12.06 12.92
C ILE A 145 -0.06 -11.42 14.31
N PRO A 146 0.79 -11.92 15.21
CA PRO A 146 0.93 -11.34 16.55
C PRO A 146 1.39 -9.88 16.48
N LEU A 147 0.62 -8.98 17.07
CA LEU A 147 0.94 -7.56 17.14
C LEU A 147 1.28 -7.12 18.58
N PRO A 148 2.12 -6.09 18.74
CA PRO A 148 2.30 -5.42 20.02
C PRO A 148 0.96 -4.88 20.54
N ARG A 149 0.80 -4.81 21.87
CA ARG A 149 -0.46 -4.36 22.50
C ARG A 149 -0.96 -2.99 22.02
N PHE A 150 -0.04 -2.06 21.73
CA PHE A 150 -0.39 -0.72 21.27
C PHE A 150 -0.91 -0.69 19.82
N ALA A 151 -0.77 -1.78 19.08
CA ALA A 151 -1.17 -1.92 17.68
C ALA A 151 -2.39 -2.85 17.51
N LEU A 152 -3.03 -3.26 18.60
CA LEU A 152 -4.29 -3.97 18.55
C LEU A 152 -5.44 -2.99 18.23
N PRO A 153 -6.43 -3.40 17.41
CA PRO A 153 -7.61 -2.59 17.12
C PRO A 153 -8.52 -2.40 18.34
#